data_AF-A0A7S2QPE7-F1
#
_entry.id   AF-A0A7S2QPE7-F1
#
_cell.length_a   1.000
_cell.length_b   1.000
_cell.length_c   1.000
_cell.angle_alpha   90.00
_cell.angle_beta   90.00
_cell.angle_gamma   90.00
#
_symmetry.space_group_name_H-M   'P 1'
#
loop_
_entity.id
_entity.type
_entity.pdbx_description
1 polymer ?
#
loop_
_entity_poly.entity_id
_entity_poly.type
_entity_poly.pdbx_seq_one_letter_code
_entity_poly.pdbx_strand_id
1 'polypeptide(L)'
;DQSSVSRDHVVSHHPSNGITFVSGGKWTTWREMAEDAIEQVVSRSEEFAKKAGPSASLTTPLIGTGRTEFFPEGWHENLAVRLSQEYDLAYDVAQHLVRNYGTRAAEVLSFAEAGSVKGSRSGLYKHYPRLYEGAAATTGYPYLEAEVRYAMPREYAVS
;
A
#
# COMPACT_ATOMS: atom_id res chain seq x y z
N ASP A 1 17.79 -26.78 -19.67
CA ASP A 1 16.89 -27.00 -18.53
C ASP A 1 17.04 -25.90 -17.50
N GLN A 2 16.04 -25.03 -17.36
CA GLN A 2 15.95 -24.04 -16.27
C GLN A 2 14.97 -24.47 -15.16
N SER A 3 14.38 -25.66 -15.28
CA SER A 3 13.37 -26.20 -14.36
C SER A 3 13.96 -26.84 -13.10
N SER A 4 15.28 -27.06 -13.02
CA SER A 4 15.94 -27.73 -11.90
C SER A 4 16.52 -26.78 -10.84
N VAL A 5 16.36 -25.46 -11.01
CA VAL A 5 16.81 -24.49 -10.00
C VAL A 5 15.74 -24.40 -8.92
N SER A 6 16.10 -24.76 -7.68
CA SER A 6 15.22 -24.59 -6.52
C SER A 6 14.77 -23.12 -6.44
N ARG A 7 13.48 -22.91 -6.24
CA ARG A 7 12.86 -21.57 -6.11
C ARG A 7 12.65 -21.18 -4.65
N ASP A 8 13.28 -21.91 -3.73
CA ASP A 8 13.19 -21.63 -2.30
C ASP A 8 14.17 -20.51 -1.94
N HIS A 9 13.89 -19.81 -0.84
CA HIS A 9 14.86 -18.85 -0.31
C HIS A 9 15.92 -19.57 0.53
N VAL A 10 17.12 -19.01 0.53
CA VAL A 10 18.21 -19.42 1.42
C VAL A 10 18.69 -18.20 2.17
N VAL A 11 18.73 -18.28 3.49
CA VAL A 11 19.28 -17.24 4.35
C VAL A 11 20.69 -17.66 4.80
N SER A 12 21.69 -16.90 4.37
CA SER A 12 23.10 -17.18 4.63
C SER A 12 23.74 -16.07 5.44
N HIS A 13 24.79 -16.43 6.18
CA HIS A 13 25.53 -15.51 7.03
C HIS A 13 27.02 -15.61 6.73
N HIS A 14 27.68 -14.47 6.62
CA HIS A 14 29.11 -14.39 6.37
C HIS A 14 29.87 -14.15 7.69
N PRO A 15 30.58 -15.16 8.24
CA PRO A 15 31.10 -15.12 9.61
C PRO A 15 32.09 -13.99 9.89
N SER A 16 32.89 -13.59 8.89
CA SER A 16 33.97 -12.61 9.11
C SER A 16 33.53 -11.15 9.07
N ASN A 17 32.40 -10.83 8.42
CA ASN A 17 31.91 -9.46 8.30
C ASN A 17 30.52 -9.27 8.93
N GLY A 18 29.89 -10.35 9.40
CA GLY A 18 28.61 -10.34 10.10
C GLY A 18 27.40 -10.12 9.18
N ILE A 19 27.57 -10.13 7.86
CA ILE A 19 26.46 -9.86 6.92
C ILE A 19 25.56 -11.10 6.81
N THR A 20 24.27 -10.89 7.06
CA THR A 20 23.21 -11.84 6.70
C THR A 20 22.59 -11.43 5.38
N PHE A 21 22.41 -12.37 4.46
CA PHE A 21 21.87 -12.14 3.12
C PHE A 21 20.91 -13.24 2.72
N VAL A 22 19.96 -12.87 1.84
CA VAL A 22 18.92 -13.77 1.33
C VAL A 22 19.15 -13.97 -0.17
N SER A 23 19.12 -15.22 -0.62
CA SER A 23 19.16 -15.57 -2.04
C SER A 23 17.91 -16.33 -2.45
N GLY A 24 17.31 -15.96 -3.58
CA GLY A 24 16.08 -16.58 -4.07
C GLY A 24 14.83 -16.08 -3.34
N GLY A 25 13.81 -16.93 -3.25
CA GLY A 25 12.51 -16.61 -2.66
C GLY A 25 11.46 -16.18 -3.67
N LYS A 26 10.20 -16.53 -3.38
CA LYS A 26 9.03 -16.18 -4.20
C LYS A 26 8.28 -15.03 -3.55
N TRP A 27 7.57 -14.26 -4.37
CA TRP A 27 6.61 -13.29 -3.85
C TRP A 27 5.61 -13.93 -2.88
N THR A 28 5.19 -15.17 -3.10
CA THR A 28 4.24 -15.86 -2.22
C THR A 28 4.82 -16.26 -0.86
N THR A 29 6.15 -16.33 -0.72
CA THR A 29 6.86 -16.73 0.52
C THR A 29 7.60 -15.57 1.17
N TRP A 30 7.36 -14.33 0.72
CA TRP A 30 8.12 -13.15 1.15
C TRP A 30 8.11 -12.94 2.66
N ARG A 31 6.97 -13.20 3.31
CA ARG A 31 6.79 -13.00 4.75
C ARG A 31 7.61 -14.00 5.57
N GLU A 32 7.56 -15.27 5.20
CA GLU A 32 8.34 -16.34 5.85
C GLU A 32 9.84 -16.13 5.60
N MET A 33 10.21 -15.76 4.38
CA MET A 33 11.59 -15.40 4.03
C MET A 33 12.12 -14.23 4.88
N ALA A 34 11.31 -13.20 5.13
CA ALA A 34 11.68 -12.08 5.99
C ALA A 34 11.82 -12.53 7.46
N GLU A 35 10.90 -13.37 7.94
CA GLU A 35 10.93 -13.91 9.30
C GLU A 35 12.20 -14.74 9.55
N ASP A 36 12.55 -15.66 8.65
CA ASP A 36 13.77 -16.47 8.74
C ASP A 36 15.05 -15.61 8.73
N ALA A 37 15.05 -14.54 7.91
CA ALA A 37 16.18 -13.62 7.84
C ALA A 37 16.39 -12.85 9.16
N ILE A 38 15.30 -12.37 9.76
CA ILE A 38 15.35 -11.68 11.05
C ILE A 38 15.75 -12.64 12.17
N GLU A 39 15.21 -13.85 12.21
CA GLU A 39 15.57 -14.86 13.21
C GLU A 39 17.07 -15.22 13.15
N GLN A 40 17.63 -15.36 11.93
CA GLN A 40 19.06 -15.60 11.77
C GLN A 40 19.93 -14.43 12.28
N VAL A 41 19.45 -13.19 12.16
CA VAL A 41 20.16 -12.00 12.71
C VAL A 41 20.03 -11.95 14.24
N VAL A 42 18.84 -12.19 14.77
CA VAL A 42 18.55 -12.14 16.22
C VAL A 42 19.32 -13.21 16.98
N SER A 43 19.32 -14.46 16.48
CA SER A 43 20.02 -15.59 17.10
C SER A 43 21.55 -15.40 17.19
N ARG A 44 22.12 -14.47 16.43
CA ARG A 44 23.57 -14.19 16.39
C ARG A 44 23.99 -12.99 17.22
N SER A 45 23.05 -12.29 17.85
CA SER A 45 23.32 -11.12 18.69
C SER A 45 22.57 -11.24 20.00
N GLU A 46 23.29 -11.45 21.10
CA GLU A 46 22.68 -11.47 22.44
C GLU A 46 21.94 -10.17 22.77
N GLU A 47 22.41 -9.04 22.24
CA GLU A 47 21.74 -7.75 22.42
C GLU A 47 20.38 -7.74 21.74
N PHE A 48 20.30 -8.23 20.50
CA PHE A 48 19.04 -8.32 19.77
C PHE A 48 18.12 -9.38 20.37
N ALA A 49 18.65 -10.53 20.77
CA ALA A 49 17.87 -11.59 21.42
C ALA A 49 17.19 -11.11 22.71
N LYS A 50 17.80 -10.19 23.48
CA LYS A 50 17.19 -9.60 24.67
C LYS A 50 16.07 -8.60 24.37
N LYS A 51 16.08 -7.99 23.17
CA LYS A 51 15.12 -6.95 22.75
C LYS A 51 14.02 -7.49 21.84
N ALA A 52 14.29 -8.55 21.10
CA ALA A 52 13.37 -9.13 20.14
C ALA A 52 12.24 -9.88 20.87
N GLY A 53 11.02 -9.72 20.36
CA GLY A 53 9.87 -10.53 20.71
C GLY A 53 9.52 -11.51 19.59
N PRO A 54 8.47 -12.33 19.77
CA PRO A 54 7.96 -13.17 18.69
C PRO A 54 7.54 -12.32 17.48
N SER A 55 7.69 -12.88 16.29
CA SER A 55 7.25 -12.27 15.03
C SER A 55 5.75 -11.94 15.10
N ALA A 56 5.41 -10.67 14.90
CA ALA A 56 4.03 -10.19 14.79
C ALA A 56 3.57 -10.05 13.33
N SER A 57 4.41 -10.45 12.37
CA SER A 57 4.16 -10.21 10.93
C SER A 57 2.89 -10.87 10.41
N LEU A 58 2.46 -11.99 11.01
CA LEU A 58 1.25 -12.72 10.61
C LEU A 58 -0.04 -11.98 10.97
N THR A 59 -0.04 -11.23 12.08
CA THR A 59 -1.22 -10.54 12.60
C THR A 59 -1.20 -9.04 12.34
N THR A 60 -0.04 -8.50 11.92
CA THR A 60 0.12 -7.09 11.59
C THR A 60 -0.51 -6.80 10.23
N PRO A 61 -1.55 -5.93 10.15
CA PRO A 61 -2.11 -5.52 8.87
C PRO A 61 -1.07 -4.75 8.06
N LEU A 62 -1.05 -4.99 6.75
CA LEU A 62 -0.26 -4.17 5.84
C LEU A 62 -0.80 -2.73 5.80
N ILE A 63 0.08 -1.83 5.39
CA ILE A 63 -0.27 -0.44 5.13
C ILE A 63 -1.41 -0.41 4.10
N GLY A 64 -2.47 0.35 4.38
CA GLY A 64 -3.67 0.40 3.56
C GLY A 64 -4.72 -0.67 3.87
N THR A 65 -4.49 -1.59 4.81
CA THR A 65 -5.54 -2.53 5.26
C THR A 65 -5.92 -2.37 6.73
N GLY A 66 -5.00 -1.86 7.55
CA GLY A 66 -5.23 -1.58 8.96
C GLY A 66 -6.26 -0.46 9.23
N ARG A 67 -6.66 -0.36 10.50
CA ARG A 67 -7.60 0.67 11.00
C ARG A 67 -7.00 2.07 10.89
N THR A 68 -7.84 3.04 10.56
CA THR A 68 -7.50 4.47 10.50
C THR A 68 -8.58 5.30 11.18
N GLU A 69 -8.36 6.59 11.39
CA GLU A 69 -9.39 7.51 11.92
C GLU A 69 -10.64 7.52 11.04
N PHE A 70 -10.45 7.47 9.72
CA PHE A 70 -11.55 7.50 8.75
C PHE A 70 -12.18 6.11 8.53
N PHE A 71 -11.40 5.05 8.66
CA PHE A 71 -11.86 3.66 8.58
C PHE A 71 -11.51 2.90 9.86
N PRO A 72 -12.27 3.10 10.95
CA PRO A 72 -11.96 2.51 12.26
C PRO A 72 -12.07 0.99 12.28
N GLU A 73 -12.77 0.41 11.31
CA GLU A 73 -12.88 -1.05 11.14
C GLU A 73 -11.76 -1.64 10.28
N GLY A 74 -10.93 -0.79 9.64
CA GLY A 74 -9.95 -1.20 8.65
C GLY A 74 -10.60 -1.52 7.30
N TRP A 75 -9.87 -2.25 6.47
CA TRP A 75 -10.33 -2.60 5.13
C TRP A 75 -11.51 -3.58 5.16
N HIS A 76 -12.51 -3.32 4.34
CA HIS A 76 -13.66 -4.18 4.11
C HIS A 76 -14.27 -3.89 2.73
N GLU A 77 -15.12 -4.79 2.24
CA GLU A 77 -15.68 -4.74 0.88
C GLU A 77 -16.47 -3.47 0.54
N ASN A 78 -17.11 -2.84 1.53
CA ASN A 78 -17.97 -1.67 1.34
C ASN A 78 -17.21 -0.33 1.42
N LEU A 79 -15.88 -0.37 1.53
CA LEU A 79 -15.08 0.83 1.78
C LEU A 79 -15.18 1.83 0.62
N ALA A 80 -15.31 1.35 -0.63
CA ALA A 80 -15.53 2.21 -1.79
C ALA A 80 -16.88 2.93 -1.75
N VAL A 81 -17.93 2.25 -1.29
CA VAL A 81 -19.27 2.85 -1.12
C VAL A 81 -19.23 3.93 -0.05
N ARG A 82 -18.62 3.64 1.11
CA ARG A 82 -18.46 4.63 2.19
C ARG A 82 -17.67 5.86 1.72
N LEU A 83 -16.55 5.64 1.03
CA LEU A 83 -15.72 6.72 0.50
C LEU A 83 -16.49 7.58 -0.52
N SER A 84 -17.27 6.95 -1.40
CA SER A 84 -18.10 7.65 -2.37
C SER A 84 -19.16 8.53 -1.71
N GLN A 85 -19.84 8.01 -0.68
CA GLN A 85 -20.88 8.75 0.05
C GLN A 85 -20.31 9.93 0.84
N GLU A 86 -19.19 9.75 1.54
CA GLU A 86 -18.61 10.82 2.38
C GLU A 86 -18.03 11.96 1.54
N TYR A 87 -17.29 11.63 0.49
CA TYR A 87 -16.58 12.62 -0.32
C TYR A 87 -17.37 13.07 -1.56
N ASP A 88 -18.59 12.56 -1.73
CA ASP A 88 -19.45 12.76 -2.90
C ASP A 88 -18.67 12.44 -4.20
N LEU A 89 -17.98 11.30 -4.23
CA LEU A 89 -17.13 10.88 -5.36
C LEU A 89 -17.92 10.07 -6.38
N ALA A 90 -17.54 10.24 -7.65
CA ALA A 90 -17.89 9.26 -8.66
C ALA A 90 -17.40 7.86 -8.24
N TYR A 91 -18.27 6.86 -8.37
CA TYR A 91 -18.03 5.54 -7.81
C TYR A 91 -16.82 4.82 -8.44
N ASP A 92 -16.54 5.07 -9.72
CA ASP A 92 -15.34 4.55 -10.40
C ASP A 92 -14.04 5.03 -9.75
N VAL A 93 -14.00 6.31 -9.34
CA VAL A 93 -12.89 6.91 -8.60
C VAL A 93 -12.78 6.29 -7.21
N ALA A 94 -13.91 6.17 -6.50
CA ALA A 94 -13.88 5.58 -5.17
C ALA A 94 -13.40 4.11 -5.20
N GLN A 95 -13.87 3.31 -6.16
CA GLN A 95 -13.40 1.94 -6.36
C GLN A 95 -11.91 1.88 -6.68
N HIS A 96 -11.42 2.75 -7.56
CA HIS A 96 -10.00 2.84 -7.89
C HIS A 96 -9.14 3.17 -6.67
N LEU A 97 -9.51 4.20 -5.92
CA LEU A 97 -8.75 4.62 -4.74
C LEU A 97 -8.71 3.52 -3.68
N VAL A 98 -9.84 2.88 -3.40
CA VAL A 98 -9.90 1.79 -2.42
C VAL A 98 -9.14 0.56 -2.88
N ARG A 99 -9.15 0.24 -4.17
CA ARG A 99 -8.43 -0.92 -4.71
C ARG A 99 -6.91 -0.76 -4.59
N ASN A 100 -6.39 0.46 -4.76
CA ASN A 100 -4.94 0.70 -4.78
C ASN A 100 -4.38 1.18 -3.43
N TYR A 101 -5.14 2.00 -2.68
CA TYR A 101 -4.69 2.60 -1.42
C TYR A 101 -5.41 2.06 -0.20
N GLY A 102 -6.50 1.30 -0.38
CA GLY A 102 -7.29 0.72 0.71
C GLY A 102 -7.76 1.78 1.70
N THR A 103 -7.44 1.61 2.98
CA THR A 103 -7.80 2.52 4.06
C THR A 103 -7.07 3.87 4.00
N ARG A 104 -6.07 4.03 3.12
CA ARG A 104 -5.42 5.33 2.84
C ARG A 104 -6.16 6.15 1.79
N ALA A 105 -7.21 5.63 1.16
CA ALA A 105 -7.95 6.34 0.11
C ALA A 105 -8.47 7.72 0.53
N ALA A 106 -8.94 7.86 1.77
CA ALA A 106 -9.37 9.15 2.33
C ALA A 106 -8.20 10.14 2.48
N GLU A 107 -7.02 9.63 2.83
CA GLU A 107 -5.81 10.44 2.92
C GLU A 107 -5.36 10.94 1.54
N VAL A 108 -5.45 10.12 0.49
CA VAL A 108 -5.17 10.56 -0.89
C VAL A 108 -6.03 11.76 -1.26
N LEU A 109 -7.32 11.74 -0.92
CA LEU A 109 -8.24 12.85 -1.21
C LEU A 109 -7.89 14.14 -0.45
N SER A 110 -7.27 14.04 0.73
CA SER A 110 -6.77 15.22 1.46
C SER A 110 -5.69 16.01 0.71
N PHE A 111 -5.05 15.39 -0.29
CA PHE A 111 -4.07 16.05 -1.17
C PHE A 111 -4.72 16.71 -2.40
N ALA A 112 -6.05 16.66 -2.52
CA ALA A 112 -6.76 17.44 -3.53
C ALA A 112 -6.73 18.93 -3.16
N GLU A 113 -6.41 19.78 -4.13
CA GLU A 113 -6.47 21.23 -3.93
C GLU A 113 -7.92 21.69 -3.73
N ALA A 114 -8.19 22.38 -2.63
CA ALA A 114 -9.54 22.78 -2.24
C ALA A 114 -10.28 23.59 -3.32
N GLY A 115 -9.57 24.42 -4.09
CA GLY A 115 -10.14 25.21 -5.20
C GLY A 115 -10.37 24.42 -6.49
N SER A 116 -9.83 23.21 -6.59
CA SER A 116 -9.83 22.40 -7.82
C SER A 116 -10.98 21.38 -7.83
N VAL A 117 -11.57 21.08 -6.67
CA VAL A 117 -12.77 20.24 -6.54
C VAL A 117 -14.01 21.07 -6.89
N LYS A 118 -14.74 20.67 -7.93
CA LYS A 118 -15.92 21.39 -8.43
C LYS A 118 -17.20 20.62 -8.15
N GLY A 119 -18.34 21.33 -8.06
CA GLY A 119 -19.65 20.67 -8.06
C GLY A 119 -19.92 19.96 -9.40
N SER A 120 -20.63 18.83 -9.39
CA SER A 120 -21.07 18.19 -10.63
C SER A 120 -22.01 19.08 -11.42
N ARG A 121 -21.94 18.98 -12.75
CA ARG A 121 -23.00 19.50 -13.64
C ARG A 121 -24.36 18.81 -13.40
N SER A 122 -24.36 17.54 -13.02
CA SER A 122 -25.57 16.78 -12.68
C SER A 122 -26.05 16.96 -11.23
N GLY A 123 -25.25 17.61 -10.37
CA GLY A 123 -25.46 17.64 -8.92
C GLY A 123 -25.27 16.30 -8.19
N LEU A 124 -24.85 15.23 -8.87
CA LEU A 124 -24.81 13.88 -8.28
C LEU A 124 -23.51 13.53 -7.55
N TYR A 125 -22.39 14.19 -7.90
CA TYR A 125 -21.07 13.94 -7.30
C TYR A 125 -20.10 15.12 -7.54
N LYS A 126 -19.19 15.40 -6.61
CA LYS A 126 -18.06 16.32 -6.80
C LYS A 126 -17.11 15.83 -7.88
N HIS A 127 -16.62 16.78 -8.67
CA HIS A 127 -15.62 16.54 -9.69
C HIS A 127 -14.22 16.85 -9.14
N TYR A 128 -13.49 15.77 -8.82
CA TYR A 128 -12.07 15.84 -8.49
C TYR A 128 -11.26 15.87 -9.79
N PRO A 129 -10.22 16.73 -9.89
CA PRO A 129 -9.35 16.80 -11.05
C PRO A 129 -8.70 15.44 -11.33
N ARG A 130 -8.98 14.91 -12.52
CA ARG A 130 -8.32 13.72 -13.04
C ARG A 130 -6.99 14.13 -13.69
N LEU A 131 -6.02 13.22 -13.68
CA LEU A 131 -4.68 13.46 -14.20
C LEU A 131 -4.65 13.87 -15.69
N TYR A 132 -5.64 13.42 -16.46
CA TYR A 132 -5.80 13.74 -17.88
C TYR A 132 -7.08 14.54 -18.12
N GLU A 133 -6.94 15.69 -18.81
CA GLU A 133 -8.06 16.53 -19.20
C GLU A 133 -8.95 15.81 -20.22
N GLY A 134 -10.25 15.70 -19.94
CA GLY A 134 -11.18 14.89 -20.73
C GLY A 134 -11.26 13.42 -20.33
N ALA A 135 -10.48 12.95 -19.35
CA ALA A 135 -10.50 11.54 -18.90
C ALA A 135 -11.91 11.00 -18.62
N ALA A 136 -12.75 11.81 -17.99
CA ALA A 136 -14.14 11.48 -17.68
C ALA A 136 -15.03 11.31 -18.93
N ALA A 137 -14.70 11.97 -20.04
CA ALA A 137 -15.49 11.95 -21.27
C ALA A 137 -14.98 10.93 -22.30
N THR A 138 -13.67 10.66 -22.36
CA THR A 138 -13.06 9.86 -23.43
C THR A 138 -12.52 8.50 -23.00
N THR A 139 -12.15 8.33 -21.73
CA THR A 139 -11.33 7.16 -21.34
C THR A 139 -11.82 6.39 -20.11
N GLY A 140 -12.63 7.02 -19.24
CA GLY A 140 -13.07 6.39 -18.00
C GLY A 140 -11.94 6.12 -16.99
N TYR A 141 -10.72 6.62 -17.21
CA TYR A 141 -9.61 6.37 -16.29
C TYR A 141 -9.81 7.15 -14.98
N PRO A 142 -9.84 6.48 -13.82
CA PRO A 142 -10.19 7.08 -12.53
C PRO A 142 -9.01 7.73 -11.78
N TYR A 143 -7.91 8.04 -12.48
CA TYR A 143 -6.69 8.59 -11.86
C TYR A 143 -6.84 10.07 -11.53
N LEU A 144 -6.57 10.45 -10.29
CA LEU A 144 -6.64 11.82 -9.78
C LEU A 144 -5.26 12.48 -9.75
N GLU A 145 -5.20 13.80 -9.94
CA GLU A 145 -3.97 14.56 -9.68
C GLU A 145 -3.53 14.46 -8.20
N ALA A 146 -4.50 14.32 -7.29
CA ALA A 146 -4.24 14.16 -5.86
C ALA A 146 -3.37 12.92 -5.56
N GLU A 147 -3.46 11.86 -6.38
CA GLU A 147 -2.62 10.66 -6.25
C GLU A 147 -1.15 10.98 -6.47
N VAL A 148 -0.82 11.85 -7.43
CA VAL A 148 0.57 12.27 -7.69
C VAL A 148 1.10 13.07 -6.50
N ARG A 149 0.31 14.04 -6.02
CA ARG A 149 0.67 14.86 -4.84
C ARG A 149 0.82 14.00 -3.58
N TYR A 150 0.04 12.93 -3.47
CA TYR A 150 0.10 11.95 -2.38
C TYR A 150 1.35 11.07 -2.44
N ALA A 151 1.63 10.51 -3.62
CA ALA A 151 2.68 9.51 -3.81
C ALA A 151 4.09 10.07 -3.54
N MET A 152 4.32 11.36 -3.78
CA MET A 152 5.62 12.00 -3.55
C MET A 152 6.07 11.92 -2.07
N PRO A 153 5.33 12.47 -1.08
CA PRO A 153 5.73 12.40 0.32
C PRO A 153 5.36 11.08 1.01
N ARG A 154 4.39 10.31 0.50
CA ARG A 154 3.87 9.12 1.22
C ARG A 154 4.25 7.78 0.61
N GLU A 155 4.70 7.75 -0.64
CA GLU A 155 5.05 6.50 -1.35
C GLU A 155 6.40 6.58 -2.08
N TYR A 156 7.20 7.62 -1.80
CA TYR A 156 8.54 7.82 -2.36
C TYR A 156 8.57 7.90 -3.89
N ALA A 157 7.50 8.37 -4.52
CA ALA A 157 7.48 8.62 -5.95
C ALA A 157 8.41 9.79 -6.32
N VAL A 158 9.37 9.55 -7.22
CA VAL A 158 10.40 10.52 -7.63
C VAL A 158 10.57 10.67 -9.15
N SER A 159 9.90 9.85 -9.96
CA SER A 159 10.01 9.83 -11.43
C SER A 159 8.73 9.39 -12.11
#